data_AF-A0A024TRY4-F1
#
_entry.id   AF-A0A024TRY4-F1
#
_cell.length_a   1.000
_cell.length_b   1.000
_cell.length_c   1.000
_cell.angle_alpha   90.00
_cell.angle_beta   90.00
_cell.angle_gamma   90.00
#
_symmetry.space_group_name_H-M   'P 1'
#
loop_
_entity.id
_entity.type
_entity.pdbx_description
1 polymer ?
#
loop_
_entity_poly.entity_id
_entity_poly.type
_entity_poly.pdbx_seq_one_letter_code
_entity_poly.pdbx_strand_id
1 'polypeptide(L)'
;MLRRVLQVKATPFTARSISSSTTLFASPPPSDATKPALTGTIDQFFPTSGTVDGKKVKRGPPVVGGDWKAWMLRNKSTDDLHKLWYVLLKERNALLTEQAECHTKNMVFPNPYRKSKVRKSMARIKLVLHERSIIHKHNNAAAPAPPATDNDIQA
;
A
#
# COMPACT_ATOMS: atom_id res chain seq x y z
N MET A 1 -31.55 -35.49 -3.11
CA MET A 1 -31.30 -34.05 -3.35
C MET A 1 -31.57 -33.28 -2.05
N LEU A 2 -30.55 -32.77 -1.37
CA LEU A 2 -30.70 -31.91 -0.20
C LEU A 2 -29.68 -30.78 -0.27
N ARG A 3 -30.12 -29.56 -0.66
CA ARG A 3 -29.29 -28.35 -0.65
C ARG A 3 -29.30 -27.76 0.77
N ARG A 4 -28.16 -27.78 1.46
CA ARG A 4 -27.94 -26.95 2.65
C ARG A 4 -27.87 -25.48 2.21
N VAL A 5 -28.85 -24.69 2.61
CA VAL A 5 -28.80 -23.23 2.51
C VAL A 5 -28.01 -22.73 3.72
N LEU A 6 -26.78 -22.25 3.49
CA LEU A 6 -26.02 -21.53 4.51
C LEU A 6 -26.58 -20.11 4.60
N GLN A 7 -27.31 -19.83 5.67
CA GLN A 7 -27.82 -18.50 5.99
C GLN A 7 -26.68 -17.65 6.56
N VAL A 8 -26.17 -16.70 5.77
CA VAL A 8 -25.17 -15.71 6.23
C VAL A 8 -25.91 -14.57 6.91
N LYS A 9 -25.72 -14.41 8.23
CA LYS A 9 -26.22 -13.25 8.98
C LYS A 9 -25.47 -11.99 8.52
N ALA A 10 -26.19 -11.04 7.95
CA ALA A 10 -25.67 -9.70 7.65
C ALA A 10 -25.52 -8.91 8.95
N THR A 11 -24.31 -8.49 9.29
CA THR A 11 -24.07 -7.49 10.34
C THR A 11 -24.12 -6.08 9.72
N PRO A 12 -24.75 -5.10 10.37
CA PRO A 12 -24.79 -3.74 9.86
C PRO A 12 -23.39 -3.10 9.93
N PHE A 13 -22.90 -2.70 8.76
CA PHE A 13 -21.70 -1.89 8.59
C PHE A 13 -21.95 -0.49 9.20
N THR A 14 -21.44 -0.24 10.39
CA THR A 14 -21.50 1.08 11.02
C THR A 14 -20.41 1.97 10.43
N ALA A 15 -20.81 2.91 9.58
CA ALA A 15 -19.90 3.92 9.03
C ALA A 15 -19.54 4.95 10.11
N ARG A 16 -18.34 4.84 10.69
CA ARG A 16 -17.78 5.93 11.51
C ARG A 16 -17.28 7.04 10.58
N SER A 17 -18.03 8.13 10.55
CA SER A 17 -17.63 9.40 9.94
C SER A 17 -16.41 9.95 10.70
N ILE A 18 -15.27 10.06 10.03
CA ILE A 18 -14.15 10.86 10.54
C ILE A 18 -14.39 12.31 10.15
N SER A 19 -15.12 13.02 11.00
CA SER A 19 -15.19 14.48 10.92
C SER A 19 -13.86 15.03 11.46
N SER A 20 -13.01 15.56 10.58
CA SER A 20 -11.81 16.29 10.99
C SER A 20 -12.19 17.75 11.26
N SER A 21 -12.20 18.13 12.54
CA SER A 21 -12.45 19.50 12.99
C SER A 21 -11.26 20.41 12.74
N THR A 22 -11.57 21.63 12.29
CA THR A 22 -10.69 22.79 12.08
C THR A 22 -10.19 23.41 13.40
N THR A 23 -8.90 23.78 13.46
CA THR A 23 -8.33 24.89 14.28
C THR A 23 -7.14 25.45 13.46
N LEU A 24 -7.08 26.69 12.96
CA LEU A 24 -7.09 28.05 13.53
C LEU A 24 -5.95 28.33 14.53
N PHE A 25 -4.73 28.67 14.04
CA PHE A 25 -3.98 29.92 14.33
C PHE A 25 -2.56 29.92 13.70
N ALA A 26 -2.02 31.13 13.48
CA ALA A 26 -0.59 31.53 13.40
C ALA A 26 -0.02 31.99 12.02
N SER A 27 0.03 33.34 11.89
CA SER A 27 0.93 34.25 11.16
C SER A 27 1.66 33.84 9.85
N PRO A 28 1.63 34.68 8.78
CA PRO A 28 2.39 34.46 7.55
C PRO A 28 3.84 34.99 7.63
N PRO A 29 4.86 34.21 7.21
CA PRO A 29 6.14 34.75 6.78
C PRO A 29 6.11 35.17 5.28
N PRO A 30 6.96 36.12 4.87
CA PRO A 30 6.93 36.73 3.56
C PRO A 30 7.39 35.81 2.42
N SER A 31 6.88 36.16 1.24
CA SER A 31 7.16 35.62 -0.09
C SER A 31 8.58 35.13 -0.33
N ASP A 32 8.74 33.82 -0.46
CA ASP A 32 9.66 33.26 -1.44
C ASP A 32 9.08 31.98 -2.04
N ALA A 33 9.00 31.95 -3.36
CA ALA A 33 8.23 30.98 -4.13
C ALA A 33 8.92 29.62 -4.16
N THR A 34 8.49 28.69 -3.32
CA THR A 34 8.60 27.26 -3.62
C THR A 34 7.23 26.63 -3.39
N LYS A 35 6.60 26.16 -4.48
CA LYS A 35 5.27 25.52 -4.51
C LYS A 35 5.15 24.54 -3.33
N PRO A 36 4.16 24.67 -2.43
CA PRO A 36 3.91 23.61 -1.45
C PRO A 36 3.44 22.39 -2.23
N ALA A 37 4.34 21.43 -2.41
CA ALA A 37 4.03 20.12 -2.96
C ALA A 37 2.90 19.53 -2.11
N LEU A 38 1.80 19.15 -2.77
CA LEU A 38 0.62 18.51 -2.19
C LEU A 38 1.01 17.23 -1.44
N THR A 39 1.39 17.37 -0.17
CA THR A 39 2.01 16.27 0.61
C THR A 39 0.97 15.47 1.41
N GLY A 40 -0.31 15.88 1.43
CA GLY A 40 -1.38 15.13 2.12
C GLY A 40 -2.80 15.37 1.62
N THR A 41 -2.96 16.06 0.49
CA THR A 41 -4.29 16.47 0.02
C THR A 41 -5.02 15.26 -0.59
N ILE A 42 -6.33 15.17 -0.29
CA ILE A 42 -7.28 14.16 -0.75
C ILE A 42 -7.18 13.81 -2.25
N ASP A 43 -6.58 14.69 -3.05
CA ASP A 43 -6.31 14.52 -4.49
C ASP A 43 -5.49 13.25 -4.82
N GLN A 44 -4.69 12.71 -3.87
CA GLN A 44 -3.95 11.45 -4.11
C GLN A 44 -4.87 10.24 -4.34
N PHE A 45 -6.12 10.28 -3.87
CA PHE A 45 -7.09 9.21 -4.09
C PHE A 45 -7.73 9.25 -5.49
N PHE A 46 -7.55 10.35 -6.24
CA PHE A 46 -8.22 10.61 -7.51
C PHE A 46 -7.20 10.85 -8.65
N PRO A 47 -6.47 9.82 -9.10
CA PRO A 47 -5.44 9.96 -10.12
C PRO A 47 -6.01 10.34 -11.50
N THR A 48 -7.25 9.98 -11.79
CA THR A 48 -7.91 10.22 -13.09
C THR A 48 -8.70 11.53 -13.13
N SER A 49 -9.06 12.08 -11.96
CA SER A 49 -9.89 13.28 -11.82
C SER A 49 -9.21 14.27 -10.87
N GLY A 50 -8.65 15.35 -11.40
CA GLY A 50 -8.11 16.45 -10.60
C GLY A 50 -9.02 17.66 -10.65
N THR A 51 -8.99 18.50 -9.61
CA THR A 51 -9.58 19.85 -9.66
C THR A 51 -8.44 20.86 -9.68
N VAL A 52 -8.25 21.53 -10.82
CA VAL A 52 -7.29 22.64 -10.96
C VAL A 52 -8.12 23.90 -11.15
N ASP A 53 -7.92 24.90 -10.30
CA ASP A 53 -8.63 26.20 -10.34
C ASP A 53 -10.17 26.07 -10.36
N GLY A 54 -10.71 25.14 -9.56
CA GLY A 54 -12.16 24.88 -9.46
C GLY A 54 -12.77 24.15 -10.67
N LYS A 55 -11.98 23.83 -11.70
CA LYS A 55 -12.42 23.08 -12.89
C LYS A 55 -12.00 21.62 -12.79
N LYS A 56 -12.94 20.71 -13.09
CA LYS A 56 -12.66 19.27 -13.16
C LYS A 56 -11.83 18.98 -14.42
N VAL A 57 -10.56 18.62 -14.23
CA VAL A 57 -9.68 18.19 -15.31
C VAL A 57 -9.67 16.66 -15.36
N LYS A 58 -10.08 16.09 -16.49
CA LYS A 58 -9.90 14.65 -16.76
C LYS A 58 -8.43 14.45 -17.12
N ARG A 59 -7.67 13.81 -16.22
CA ARG A 59 -6.30 13.37 -16.55
C ARG A 59 -6.42 12.19 -17.52
N GLY A 60 -5.55 12.14 -18.54
CA GLY A 60 -5.55 11.06 -19.51
C GLY A 60 -5.35 9.68 -18.85
N PRO A 61 -5.61 8.58 -19.58
CA PRO A 61 -5.42 7.23 -19.04
C PRO A 61 -4.00 7.06 -18.48
N PRO A 62 -3.83 6.61 -17.22
CA PRO A 62 -2.50 6.44 -16.65
C PRO A 62 -1.71 5.41 -17.45
N VAL A 63 -0.47 5.75 -17.83
CA VAL A 63 0.45 4.80 -18.45
C VAL A 63 0.83 3.75 -17.40
N VAL A 64 0.40 2.49 -17.61
CA VAL A 64 0.64 1.42 -16.63
C VAL A 64 1.86 0.59 -17.02
N GLY A 65 2.89 0.62 -16.20
CA GLY A 65 4.08 -0.22 -16.34
C GLY A 65 3.88 -1.72 -16.07
N GLY A 66 4.99 -2.46 -16.02
CA GLY A 66 5.01 -3.87 -15.63
C GLY A 66 4.77 -4.10 -14.13
N ASP A 67 4.43 -5.33 -13.76
CA ASP A 67 4.34 -5.76 -12.35
C ASP A 67 5.72 -6.14 -11.78
N TRP A 68 5.87 -6.00 -10.46
CA TRP A 68 7.13 -6.33 -9.77
C TRP A 68 7.38 -7.83 -9.77
N LYS A 69 8.44 -8.29 -10.43
CA LYS A 69 8.82 -9.72 -10.46
C LYS A 69 9.54 -10.12 -9.18
N ALA A 70 9.38 -11.38 -8.75
CA ALA A 70 9.95 -11.86 -7.47
C ALA A 70 11.48 -11.72 -7.44
N TRP A 71 12.18 -12.01 -8.53
CA TRP A 71 13.63 -11.87 -8.62
C TRP A 71 14.10 -10.41 -8.45
N MET A 72 13.34 -9.43 -8.93
CA MET A 72 13.68 -8.01 -8.74
C MET A 72 13.57 -7.60 -7.27
N LEU A 73 12.61 -8.18 -6.55
CA LEU A 73 12.34 -7.89 -5.14
C LEU A 73 13.35 -8.55 -4.20
N ARG A 74 13.92 -9.70 -4.59
CA ARG A 74 14.98 -10.37 -3.81
C ARG A 74 16.24 -9.52 -3.68
N ASN A 75 16.55 -8.73 -4.71
CA ASN A 75 17.72 -7.84 -4.75
C ASN A 75 17.51 -6.49 -4.01
N LYS A 76 16.38 -6.29 -3.30
CA LYS A 76 16.09 -5.04 -2.58
C LYS A 76 16.23 -5.20 -1.06
N SER A 77 16.62 -4.11 -0.38
CA SER A 77 16.68 -4.07 1.08
C SER A 77 15.28 -4.25 1.70
N THR A 78 15.21 -4.62 2.98
CA THR A 78 13.94 -4.71 3.72
C THR A 78 13.25 -3.36 3.82
N ASP A 79 14.00 -2.27 3.97
CA ASP A 79 13.47 -0.90 4.04
C ASP A 79 12.88 -0.45 2.71
N ASP A 80 13.53 -0.77 1.58
CA ASP A 80 13.00 -0.45 0.26
C ASP A 80 11.72 -1.25 -0.05
N LEU A 81 11.65 -2.51 0.39
CA LEU A 81 10.43 -3.30 0.28
C LEU A 81 9.30 -2.69 1.12
N HIS A 82 9.60 -2.15 2.29
CA HIS A 82 8.63 -1.49 3.14
C HIS A 82 8.12 -0.19 2.53
N LYS A 83 9.01 0.67 2.01
CA LYS A 83 8.65 1.88 1.25
C LYS A 83 7.80 1.53 0.02
N LEU A 84 8.22 0.51 -0.73
CA LEU A 84 7.50 0.02 -1.90
C LEU A 84 6.10 -0.47 -1.54
N TRP A 85 5.96 -1.17 -0.41
CA TRP A 85 4.66 -1.62 0.09
C TRP A 85 3.70 -0.44 0.28
N TYR A 86 4.15 0.67 0.87
CA TYR A 86 3.32 1.87 1.04
C TYR A 86 2.96 2.54 -0.29
N VAL A 87 3.88 2.59 -1.26
CA VAL A 87 3.57 3.11 -2.59
C VAL A 87 2.48 2.27 -3.26
N LEU A 88 2.60 0.95 -3.21
CA LEU A 88 1.59 0.03 -3.75
C LEU A 88 0.26 0.10 -3.00
N LEU A 89 0.29 0.35 -1.69
CA LEU A 89 -0.91 0.51 -0.87
C LEU A 89 -1.68 1.78 -1.26
N LYS A 90 -0.98 2.90 -1.47
CA LYS A 90 -1.60 4.14 -1.95
C LYS A 90 -2.24 3.97 -3.31
N GLU A 91 -1.54 3.32 -4.25
CA GLU A 91 -2.12 2.97 -5.55
C GLU A 91 -3.36 2.08 -5.37
N ARG A 92 -3.29 1.03 -4.56
CA ARG A 92 -4.44 0.15 -4.30
C ARG A 92 -5.65 0.93 -3.77
N ASN A 93 -5.43 1.88 -2.88
CA ASN A 93 -6.50 2.71 -2.33
C ASN A 93 -7.09 3.65 -3.39
N ALA A 94 -6.25 4.30 -4.19
CA ALA A 94 -6.71 5.11 -5.32
C ALA A 94 -7.53 4.29 -6.33
N LEU A 95 -7.11 3.05 -6.64
CA LEU A 95 -7.86 2.14 -7.50
C LEU A 95 -9.24 1.76 -6.97
N LEU A 96 -9.36 1.60 -5.64
CA LEU A 96 -10.65 1.27 -5.02
C LEU A 96 -11.60 2.46 -5.09
N THR A 97 -11.09 3.68 -4.86
CA THR A 97 -11.88 4.91 -5.02
C THR A 97 -12.36 5.09 -6.44
N GLU A 98 -11.46 4.93 -7.43
CA GLU A 98 -11.82 5.01 -8.85
C GLU A 98 -12.84 3.93 -9.24
N GLN A 99 -12.70 2.70 -8.72
CA GLN A 99 -13.67 1.63 -8.97
C GLN A 99 -15.06 1.98 -8.41
N ALA A 100 -15.12 2.54 -7.20
CA ALA A 100 -16.38 2.97 -6.60
C ALA A 100 -17.02 4.10 -7.41
N GLU A 101 -16.22 5.09 -7.85
CA GLU A 101 -16.68 6.17 -8.73
C GLU A 101 -17.25 5.63 -10.05
N CYS A 102 -16.53 4.74 -10.73
CA CYS A 102 -17.01 4.08 -11.94
C CYS A 102 -18.34 3.36 -11.71
N HIS A 103 -18.48 2.63 -10.60
CA HIS A 103 -19.73 1.94 -10.25
C HIS A 103 -20.88 2.93 -10.03
N THR A 104 -20.65 4.03 -9.29
CA THR A 104 -21.69 5.06 -9.06
C THR A 104 -22.14 5.75 -10.35
N LYS A 105 -21.22 5.87 -11.32
CA LYS A 105 -21.48 6.51 -12.62
C LYS A 105 -21.90 5.52 -13.71
N ASN A 106 -22.05 4.24 -13.39
CA ASN A 106 -22.26 3.15 -14.36
C ASN A 106 -21.25 3.16 -15.52
N MET A 107 -19.99 3.52 -15.24
CA MET A 107 -18.90 3.53 -16.20
C MET A 107 -18.03 2.28 -16.06
N VAL A 108 -17.48 1.81 -17.17
CA VAL A 108 -16.49 0.71 -17.16
C VAL A 108 -15.16 1.22 -16.64
N PHE A 109 -14.50 0.41 -15.81
CA PHE A 109 -13.19 0.75 -15.26
C PHE A 109 -12.14 0.84 -16.38
N PRO A 110 -11.42 1.97 -16.55
CA PRO A 110 -10.55 2.20 -17.70
C PRO A 110 -9.43 1.17 -17.90
N ASN A 111 -8.90 0.55 -16.84
CA ASN A 111 -7.84 -0.46 -16.95
C ASN A 111 -7.88 -1.52 -15.84
N PRO A 112 -8.71 -2.59 -15.95
CA PRO A 112 -8.90 -3.58 -14.89
C PRO A 112 -7.61 -4.35 -14.52
N TYR A 113 -6.64 -4.41 -15.44
CA TYR A 113 -5.38 -5.09 -15.20
C TYR A 113 -4.50 -4.37 -14.16
N ARG A 114 -4.65 -3.04 -13.99
CA ARG A 114 -3.88 -2.25 -13.01
C ARG A 114 -4.05 -2.80 -11.58
N LYS A 115 -5.29 -3.10 -11.20
CA LYS A 115 -5.63 -3.72 -9.90
C LYS A 115 -4.99 -5.09 -9.72
N SER A 116 -4.97 -5.91 -10.78
CA SER A 116 -4.34 -7.23 -10.75
C SER A 116 -2.82 -7.15 -10.60
N LYS A 117 -2.17 -6.22 -11.30
CA LYS A 117 -0.70 -5.98 -11.22
C LYS A 117 -0.26 -5.55 -9.82
N VAL A 118 -1.00 -4.63 -9.19
CA VAL A 118 -0.72 -4.19 -7.81
C VAL A 118 -0.90 -5.35 -6.83
N ARG A 119 -1.99 -6.11 -6.95
CA ARG A 119 -2.23 -7.29 -6.11
C ARG A 119 -1.13 -8.35 -6.23
N LYS A 120 -0.69 -8.66 -7.46
CA LYS A 120 0.41 -9.59 -7.73
C LYS A 120 1.73 -9.11 -7.12
N SER A 121 2.04 -7.81 -7.28
CA SER A 121 3.25 -7.21 -6.72
C SER A 121 3.26 -7.28 -5.19
N MET A 122 2.15 -6.93 -4.53
CA MET A 122 2.02 -7.08 -3.07
C MET A 122 2.14 -8.53 -2.60
N ALA A 123 1.54 -9.49 -3.32
CA ALA A 123 1.67 -10.90 -2.98
C ALA A 123 3.12 -11.39 -3.04
N ARG A 124 3.89 -10.96 -4.04
CA ARG A 124 5.30 -11.33 -4.18
C ARG A 124 6.18 -10.69 -3.10
N ILE A 125 5.90 -9.46 -2.67
CA ILE A 125 6.62 -8.85 -1.52
C ILE A 125 6.43 -9.73 -0.27
N LYS A 126 5.19 -10.14 0.03
CA LYS A 126 4.91 -11.04 1.17
C LYS A 126 5.64 -12.38 1.05
N LEU A 127 5.69 -12.95 -0.15
CA LEU A 127 6.42 -14.18 -0.43
C LEU A 127 7.93 -14.00 -0.16
N VAL A 128 8.56 -12.93 -0.66
CA VAL A 128 9.99 -12.68 -0.43
C VAL A 128 10.31 -12.47 1.05
N LEU A 129 9.46 -11.75 1.79
CA LEU A 129 9.63 -11.57 3.23
C LEU A 129 9.49 -12.90 4.00
N HIS A 130 8.58 -13.77 3.56
CA HIS A 130 8.41 -15.10 4.14
C HIS A 130 9.63 -15.99 3.87
N GLU A 131 10.13 -16.03 2.63
CA GLU A 131 11.36 -16.73 2.25
C GLU A 131 12.54 -16.31 3.14
N ARG A 132 12.74 -14.99 3.31
CA ARG A 132 13.80 -14.43 4.18
C ARG A 132 13.66 -14.86 5.64
N SER A 133 12.43 -14.88 6.16
CA SER A 133 12.17 -15.31 7.54
C SER A 133 12.53 -16.78 7.75
N ILE A 134 12.22 -17.65 6.77
CA ILE A 134 12.58 -19.07 6.83
C ILE A 134 14.11 -19.23 6.85
N ILE A 135 14.82 -18.55 5.94
CA ILE A 135 16.28 -18.61 5.87
C ILE A 135 16.93 -18.11 7.16
N HIS A 136 16.46 -16.98 7.71
CA HIS A 136 16.98 -16.44 8.97
C HIS A 136 16.80 -17.43 10.13
N LYS A 137 15.62 -18.06 10.25
CA LYS A 137 15.38 -19.08 11.28
C LYS A 137 16.27 -20.31 11.09
N HIS A 138 16.45 -20.77 9.86
CA HIS A 138 17.33 -21.88 9.54
C HIS A 138 18.79 -21.57 9.89
N ASN A 139 19.29 -20.40 9.53
CA ASN A 139 20.65 -19.96 9.85
C ASN A 139 20.87 -19.84 11.36
N ASN A 140 19.89 -19.31 12.10
CA ASN A 140 19.98 -19.19 13.55
C ASN A 140 19.94 -20.55 14.26
N ALA A 141 19.21 -21.53 13.72
CA ALA A 141 19.20 -22.90 14.24
C ALA A 141 20.49 -23.66 13.89
N ALA A 142 21.11 -23.33 12.76
CA ALA A 142 22.36 -23.94 12.31
C ALA A 142 23.61 -23.30 12.93
N ALA A 143 23.52 -22.11 13.54
CA ALA A 143 24.59 -21.52 14.31
C ALA A 143 24.85 -22.42 15.55
N PRO A 144 25.94 -23.20 15.59
CA PRO A 144 26.24 -24.02 16.75
C PRO A 144 26.42 -23.11 17.96
N ALA A 145 25.95 -23.56 19.13
CA ALA A 145 26.22 -22.87 20.40
C ALA A 145 27.71 -22.48 20.44
N PRO A 146 28.06 -21.24 20.86
CA PRO A 146 29.46 -20.85 20.97
C PRO A 146 30.18 -21.95 21.76
N PRO A 147 31.34 -22.45 21.26
CA PRO A 147 32.06 -23.48 21.97
C PRO A 147 32.26 -22.99 23.40
N ALA A 148 31.86 -23.80 24.38
CA ALA A 148 31.98 -23.47 25.79
C ALA A 148 33.39 -22.93 26.02
N THR A 149 33.50 -21.66 26.40
CA THR A 149 34.78 -21.08 26.79
C THR A 149 35.17 -21.77 28.08
N ASP A 150 36.03 -22.78 27.95
CA ASP A 150 36.54 -23.64 29.00
C ASP A 150 37.58 -22.87 29.86
N ASN A 151 37.15 -21.76 30.46
CA ASN A 151 38.02 -20.82 31.19
C ASN A 151 37.67 -20.69 32.69
N ASP A 152 36.85 -21.60 33.24
CA ASP A 152 36.46 -21.60 34.67
C ASP A 152 37.18 -22.69 35.51
N ILE A 153 38.27 -23.31 35.02
CA ILE A 153 39.01 -24.38 35.74
C ILE A 153 40.34 -23.90 36.37
N GLN A 154 40.56 -22.59 36.48
CA GLN A 154 41.73 -22.04 37.19
C GLN A 154 41.29 -21.03 38.26
N ALA A 155 40.81 -21.53 39.39
CA ALA A 155 40.70 -20.80 40.67
C ALA A 155 40.99 -21.76 41.84
#